data_AF-A0A4W6FPV0-F1
#
_entry.id   AF-A0A4W6FPV0-F1
#
_cell.length_a   1.000
_cell.length_b   1.000
_cell.length_c   1.000
_cell.angle_alpha   90.00
_cell.angle_beta   90.00
_cell.angle_gamma   90.00
#
_symmetry.space_group_name_H-M   'P 1'
#
loop_
_entity.id
_entity.type
_entity.pdbx_description
1 polymer ?
#
loop_
_entity_poly.entity_id
_entity_poly.type
_entity_poly.pdbx_seq_one_letter_code
_entity_poly.pdbx_strand_id
1 'polypeptide(L)'
;MDKSTVDKCYICLSQFEQQTVGSLDNCQHVFCLECILQWSQTANTCPVDRITFACIHQRRCPGGDIQKKIEVRTPKKADDEEEARDAVICEECGRSDRRHRLLVCIHCDSGYHMDCLTPSLNTGPEGDWICPECAVTPHHTGKNV
;
A
#
# COMPACT_ATOMS: atom_id res chain seq x y z
N MET A 1 5.03 2.03 44.39
CA MET A 1 3.99 1.60 43.45
C MET A 1 4.66 0.78 42.35
N ASP A 2 3.99 -0.29 41.96
CA ASP A 2 4.47 -1.55 41.40
C ASP A 2 5.38 -1.45 40.15
N LYS A 3 6.52 -2.15 40.18
CA LYS A 3 7.46 -2.32 39.06
C LYS A 3 7.35 -3.74 38.46
N SER A 4 6.19 -4.23 38.01
CA SER A 4 6.17 -5.53 37.30
C SER A 4 4.88 -5.77 36.50
N THR A 5 4.79 -5.28 35.26
CA THR A 5 3.77 -5.78 34.30
C THR A 5 4.24 -5.88 32.84
N VAL A 6 5.55 -6.01 32.58
CA VAL A 6 6.10 -6.19 31.21
C VAL A 6 6.45 -7.63 30.87
N ASP A 7 5.99 -8.59 31.68
CA ASP A 7 6.30 -10.01 31.55
C ASP A 7 5.27 -10.83 30.75
N LYS A 8 4.55 -10.21 29.82
CA LYS A 8 3.61 -10.90 28.92
C LYS A 8 3.65 -10.38 27.49
N CYS A 9 3.36 -11.26 26.54
CA CYS A 9 3.21 -10.90 25.14
C CYS A 9 1.86 -10.24 24.88
N TYR A 10 1.82 -9.07 24.25
CA TYR A 10 0.56 -8.37 23.95
C TYR A 10 -0.21 -8.95 22.75
N ILE A 11 0.37 -9.91 22.02
CA ILE A 11 -0.30 -10.58 20.88
C ILE A 11 -1.01 -11.85 21.35
N CYS A 12 -0.29 -12.77 22.02
CA CYS A 12 -0.87 -14.03 22.51
C CYS A 12 -1.33 -13.98 23.97
N LEU A 13 -1.05 -12.89 24.69
CA LEU A 13 -1.39 -12.68 26.10
C LEU A 13 -0.70 -13.63 27.10
N SER A 14 0.19 -14.52 26.65
CA SER A 14 0.95 -15.44 27.49
C SER A 14 2.14 -14.77 28.20
N GLN A 15 2.46 -15.27 29.39
CA GLN A 15 3.63 -14.89 30.17
C GLN A 15 4.94 -15.35 29.49
N PHE A 16 6.03 -14.62 29.69
CA PHE A 16 7.34 -15.03 29.18
C PHE A 16 8.01 -16.07 30.09
N GLU A 17 8.10 -17.32 29.64
CA GLU A 17 8.72 -18.43 30.40
C GLU A 17 10.13 -18.76 29.86
N GLN A 18 11.05 -17.78 29.91
CA GLN A 18 12.44 -17.93 29.43
C GLN A 18 12.60 -18.19 27.91
N GLN A 19 11.65 -17.70 27.13
CA GLN A 19 11.69 -17.76 25.67
C GLN A 19 12.34 -16.54 25.04
N THR A 20 12.80 -16.70 23.80
CA THR A 20 13.28 -15.59 22.97
C THR A 20 12.14 -14.61 22.68
N VAL A 21 12.41 -13.32 22.90
CA VAL A 21 11.44 -12.25 22.71
C VAL A 21 11.86 -11.31 21.60
N GLY A 22 10.88 -10.64 20.99
CA GLY A 22 11.09 -9.55 20.04
C GLY A 22 10.70 -8.22 20.66
N SER A 23 11.56 -7.22 20.48
CA SER A 23 11.28 -5.81 20.81
C SER A 23 11.43 -4.97 19.56
N LEU A 24 10.71 -3.85 19.47
CA LEU A 24 10.73 -2.98 18.28
C LEU A 24 11.77 -1.86 18.45
N ASP A 25 12.20 -1.22 17.36
CA ASP A 25 13.18 -0.12 17.46
C ASP A 25 12.61 1.18 18.00
N ASN A 26 11.34 1.47 17.72
CA ASN A 26 10.71 2.77 18.06
C ASN A 26 9.71 2.70 19.21
N CYS A 27 9.64 1.57 19.93
CA CYS A 27 8.84 1.48 21.16
C CYS A 27 9.45 0.46 22.14
N GLN A 28 8.96 0.48 23.39
CA GLN A 28 9.45 -0.39 24.46
C GLN A 28 8.59 -1.66 24.64
N HIS A 29 7.68 -1.94 23.71
CA HIS A 29 6.81 -3.10 23.78
C HIS A 29 7.57 -4.38 23.40
N VAL A 30 7.34 -5.44 24.17
CA VAL A 30 7.98 -6.74 24.02
C VAL A 30 6.92 -7.79 23.71
N PHE A 31 7.26 -8.70 22.80
CA PHE A 31 6.39 -9.76 22.30
C PHE A 31 7.15 -11.08 22.23
N CYS A 32 6.45 -12.20 22.09
CA CYS A 32 7.09 -13.43 21.61
C CYS A 32 7.73 -13.14 20.26
N LEU A 33 8.96 -13.63 20.03
CA LEU A 33 9.64 -13.42 18.75
C LEU A 33 8.76 -13.89 17.57
N GLU A 34 8.14 -15.06 17.69
CA GLU A 34 7.27 -15.62 16.66
C GLU A 34 6.03 -14.76 16.40
N CYS A 35 5.35 -14.31 17.46
CA CYS A 35 4.15 -13.49 17.31
C CYS A 35 4.43 -12.17 16.58
N ILE A 36 5.51 -11.47 16.93
CA ILE A 36 5.83 -10.19 16.28
C ILE A 36 6.38 -10.39 14.86
N LEU A 37 7.07 -11.51 14.59
CA LEU A 37 7.44 -11.88 13.23
C LEU A 37 6.20 -12.16 12.37
N GLN A 38 5.21 -12.89 12.90
CA GLN A 38 3.94 -13.12 12.22
C GLN A 38 3.21 -11.82 11.93
N TRP A 39 3.12 -10.93 12.91
CA TRP A 39 2.53 -9.61 12.74
C TRP A 39 3.27 -8.78 11.68
N SER A 40 4.60 -8.83 11.66
CA SER A 40 5.43 -8.07 10.71
C SER A 40 5.22 -8.44 9.24
N GLN A 41 4.62 -9.61 8.96
CA GLN A 41 4.25 -10.01 7.61
C GLN A 41 3.09 -9.18 7.04
N THR A 42 2.22 -8.62 7.88
CA THR A 42 1.03 -7.87 7.45
C THR A 42 1.06 -6.40 7.87
N ALA A 43 1.85 -6.04 8.89
CA ALA A 43 1.96 -4.67 9.37
C ALA A 43 3.34 -4.37 9.98
N ASN A 44 3.87 -3.17 9.69
CA ASN A 44 5.07 -2.61 10.30
C ASN A 44 4.75 -1.58 11.40
N THR A 45 3.59 -1.71 12.04
CA THR A 45 3.15 -0.84 13.14
C THR A 45 3.00 -1.67 14.40
N CYS A 46 3.44 -1.17 15.55
CA CYS A 46 3.35 -1.91 16.80
C CYS A 46 1.89 -2.25 17.16
N PRO A 47 1.58 -3.49 17.60
CA PRO A 47 0.23 -3.90 17.99
C PRO A 47 -0.39 -3.10 19.14
N VAL A 48 0.44 -2.43 19.96
CA VAL A 48 -0.01 -1.75 21.19
C VAL A 48 -0.21 -0.25 20.97
N ASP A 49 0.81 0.44 20.48
CA ASP A 49 0.83 1.91 20.33
C ASP A 49 0.81 2.39 18.86
N ARG A 50 0.81 1.45 17.90
CA ARG A 50 0.79 1.70 16.45
C ARG A 50 1.99 2.48 15.91
N ILE A 51 3.05 2.65 16.71
CA ILE A 51 4.28 3.29 16.25
C ILE A 51 4.91 2.41 15.17
N THR A 52 5.34 3.03 14.07
CA THR A 52 6.01 2.32 12.98
C THR A 52 7.37 1.81 13.42
N PHE A 53 7.72 0.60 13.02
CA PHE A 53 9.03 0.00 13.28
C PHE A 53 9.63 -0.51 11.98
N ALA A 54 10.94 -0.34 11.83
CA ALA A 54 11.68 -0.85 10.69
C ALA A 54 12.31 -2.21 10.99
N CYS A 55 12.52 -2.53 12.27
CA CYS A 55 13.20 -3.75 12.65
C CYS A 55 12.71 -4.32 13.99
N ILE A 56 12.87 -5.64 14.12
CA ILE A 56 12.62 -6.40 15.33
C ILE A 56 13.97 -6.79 15.93
N HIS A 57 14.21 -6.36 17.17
CA HIS A 57 15.36 -6.74 17.98
C HIS A 57 15.03 -8.01 18.77
N GLN A 58 15.67 -9.11 18.41
CA GLN A 58 15.61 -10.39 19.11
C GLN A 58 16.46 -10.34 20.39
N ARG A 59 15.88 -10.73 21.53
CA ARG A 59 16.53 -10.79 22.84
C ARG A 59 16.28 -12.13 23.51
N ARG A 60 17.19 -12.59 24.38
CA ARG A 60 17.03 -13.85 25.15
C ARG A 60 15.91 -13.78 26.18
N CYS A 61 15.69 -12.58 26.73
CA CYS A 61 14.69 -12.27 27.75
C CYS A 61 14.25 -10.81 27.61
N PRO A 62 13.09 -10.43 28.17
CA PRO A 62 12.68 -9.03 28.25
C PRO A 62 13.77 -8.18 28.93
N GLY A 63 14.17 -7.07 28.30
CA GLY A 63 15.20 -6.18 28.83
C GLY A 63 16.66 -6.67 28.71
N GLY A 64 16.90 -7.90 28.25
CA GLY A 64 18.26 -8.40 28.01
C GLY A 64 18.91 -7.82 26.74
N ASP A 65 20.18 -8.15 26.48
CA ASP A 65 20.91 -7.64 25.31
C ASP A 65 20.30 -8.09 23.96
N ILE A 66 20.50 -7.26 22.93
CA ILE A 66 20.07 -7.56 21.56
C ILE A 66 21.01 -8.61 20.97
N GLN A 67 20.47 -9.77 20.61
CA GLN A 67 21.22 -10.82 19.94
C GLN A 67 21.21 -10.67 18.42
N LYS A 68 20.08 -10.27 17.84
CA LYS A 68 19.89 -10.15 16.40
C LYS A 68 18.94 -9.01 16.07
N LYS A 69 19.25 -8.28 15.01
CA LYS A 69 18.36 -7.29 14.39
C LYS A 69 17.76 -7.91 13.13
N ILE A 70 16.43 -7.96 13.06
CA ILE A 70 15.68 -8.49 11.92
C ILE A 70 15.02 -7.29 11.24
N GLU A 71 15.48 -6.97 10.04
CA GLU A 71 14.86 -5.90 9.23
C GLU A 71 13.54 -6.40 8.66
N VAL A 72 12.48 -5.62 8.85
CA VAL A 72 11.15 -5.95 8.35
C VAL A 72 11.00 -5.36 6.96
N ARG A 73 11.06 -6.23 5.96
CA ARG A 73 10.63 -5.91 4.60
C ARG A 73 9.11 -6.03 4.57
N THR A 74 8.41 -4.90 4.56
CA THR A 74 6.98 -4.90 4.24
C THR A 74 6.79 -5.60 2.89
N PRO A 75 5.81 -6.51 2.73
CA PRO A 75 5.32 -6.80 1.40
C PRO A 75 4.89 -5.46 0.84
N LYS A 76 5.58 -4.99 -0.22
CA LYS A 76 5.04 -3.92 -1.05
C LYS A 76 3.63 -4.38 -1.37
N LYS A 77 2.63 -3.61 -0.93
CA LYS A 77 1.26 -3.87 -1.37
C LYS A 77 1.34 -3.91 -2.89
N ALA A 78 1.08 -5.07 -3.47
CA ALA A 78 1.08 -5.28 -4.91
C ALA A 78 -0.19 -4.65 -5.51
N ASP A 79 -0.51 -3.41 -5.12
CA ASP A 79 -1.69 -2.67 -5.54
C ASP A 79 -1.37 -1.63 -6.62
N ASP A 80 -0.12 -1.56 -7.09
CA ASP A 80 0.32 -0.54 -8.06
C ASP A 80 1.11 -1.09 -9.27
N GLU A 81 1.38 -2.40 -9.37
CA GLU A 81 2.20 -2.95 -10.47
C GLU A 81 1.45 -3.89 -11.44
N GLU A 82 0.25 -4.39 -11.10
CA GLU A 82 -0.57 -5.17 -12.05
C GLU A 82 -1.42 -4.27 -12.97
N GLU A 83 -1.80 -3.07 -12.51
CA GLU A 83 -2.51 -2.03 -13.27
C GLU A 83 -1.61 -1.28 -14.27
N ALA A 84 -0.40 -1.77 -14.58
CA ALA A 84 0.52 -1.07 -15.48
C ALA A 84 0.43 -1.56 -16.94
N ARG A 85 -0.03 -2.81 -17.17
CA ARG A 85 -0.02 -3.40 -18.53
C ARG A 85 -1.24 -3.07 -19.37
N ASP A 86 -2.32 -2.60 -18.74
CA ASP A 86 -3.58 -2.21 -19.40
C ASP A 86 -3.98 -0.76 -19.09
N ALA A 87 -3.03 0.05 -18.60
CA ALA A 87 -3.31 1.44 -18.26
C ALA A 87 -3.63 2.26 -19.52
N VAL A 88 -4.87 2.71 -19.64
CA VAL A 88 -5.27 3.66 -20.67
C VAL A 88 -4.50 4.97 -20.45
N ILE A 89 -3.81 5.43 -21.49
CA ILE A 89 -3.01 6.66 -21.49
C ILE A 89 -3.88 7.83 -21.98
N CYS A 90 -3.68 9.01 -21.40
CA CYS A 90 -4.27 10.23 -21.93
C CYS A 90 -3.56 10.65 -23.23
N GLU A 91 -4.29 10.74 -24.34
CA GLU A 91 -3.72 11.11 -25.65
C GLU A 91 -3.15 12.54 -25.68
N GLU A 92 -3.68 13.45 -24.86
CA GLU A 92 -3.23 14.85 -24.81
C GLU A 92 -1.92 15.05 -24.03
N CYS A 93 -1.76 14.35 -22.89
CA CYS A 93 -0.59 14.56 -22.02
C CYS A 93 0.39 13.38 -21.99
N GLY A 94 0.02 12.24 -22.59
CA GLY A 94 0.83 11.03 -22.65
C GLY A 94 0.99 10.32 -21.31
N ARG A 95 0.14 10.61 -20.31
CA ARG A 95 0.23 10.05 -18.96
C ARG A 95 -0.99 9.21 -18.59
N SER A 96 -0.77 8.17 -17.78
CA SER A 96 -1.82 7.33 -17.16
C SER A 96 -2.15 7.74 -15.71
N ASP A 97 -1.63 8.88 -15.23
CA ASP A 97 -1.95 9.38 -13.89
C ASP A 97 -3.43 9.80 -13.79
N ARG A 98 -3.91 10.16 -12.59
CA ARG A 98 -5.28 10.67 -12.39
C ARG A 98 -6.40 9.82 -13.03
N ARG A 99 -6.33 8.50 -12.87
CA ARG A 99 -7.31 7.54 -13.43
C ARG A 99 -8.77 7.88 -13.10
N HIS A 100 -9.04 8.41 -11.92
CA HIS A 100 -10.38 8.83 -11.49
C HIS A 100 -10.98 9.99 -12.31
N ARG A 101 -10.18 10.68 -13.14
CA ARG A 101 -10.61 11.73 -14.08
C ARG A 101 -10.25 11.40 -15.52
N LEU A 102 -9.91 10.15 -15.81
CA LEU A 102 -9.60 9.69 -17.16
C LEU A 102 -10.87 9.09 -17.77
N LEU A 103 -11.36 9.73 -18.82
CA LEU A 103 -12.49 9.26 -19.63
C LEU A 103 -11.97 8.36 -20.74
N VAL A 104 -12.68 7.27 -21.02
CA VAL A 104 -12.36 6.33 -22.09
C VAL A 104 -13.45 6.42 -23.15
N CYS A 105 -13.07 6.60 -24.40
CA CYS A 105 -14.01 6.65 -25.51
C CYS A 105 -14.60 5.27 -25.80
N ILE A 106 -15.93 5.14 -25.85
CA ILE A 106 -16.61 3.88 -26.16
C ILE A 106 -16.40 3.37 -27.59
N HIS A 107 -15.87 4.21 -28.49
CA HIS A 107 -15.69 3.87 -29.91
C HIS A 107 -14.24 3.51 -30.29
N CYS A 108 -13.24 4.00 -29.55
CA CYS A 108 -11.83 3.84 -29.93
C CYS A 108 -10.91 3.48 -28.76
N ASP A 109 -11.45 3.32 -27.53
CA ASP A 109 -10.71 3.00 -26.30
C ASP A 109 -9.59 4.01 -25.93
N SER A 110 -9.57 5.18 -26.57
CA SER A 110 -8.61 6.24 -26.25
C SER A 110 -8.97 6.93 -24.92
N GLY A 111 -7.94 7.23 -24.12
CA GLY A 111 -8.08 7.90 -22.84
C GLY A 111 -7.88 9.40 -22.93
N TYR A 112 -8.64 10.16 -22.15
CA TYR A 112 -8.49 11.61 -22.02
C TYR A 112 -8.76 12.04 -20.58
N HIS A 113 -7.85 12.82 -19.99
CA HIS A 113 -8.18 13.49 -18.73
C HIS A 113 -9.23 14.56 -18.97
N MET A 114 -10.19 14.65 -18.05
CA MET A 114 -11.20 15.71 -18.05
C MET A 114 -10.58 17.12 -18.15
N ASP A 115 -9.44 17.33 -17.47
CA ASP A 115 -8.71 18.60 -17.46
C ASP A 115 -7.88 18.84 -18.74
N CYS A 116 -7.59 17.79 -19.52
CA CYS A 116 -6.85 17.88 -20.78
C CYS A 116 -7.76 18.14 -21.98
N LEU A 117 -9.07 17.99 -21.83
CA LEU A 117 -10.04 18.33 -22.87
C LEU A 117 -10.14 19.85 -23.05
N THR A 118 -10.50 20.28 -24.26
CA THR A 118 -10.78 21.69 -24.56
C THR A 118 -12.21 21.83 -25.11
N PRO A 119 -13.16 22.41 -24.35
CA PRO A 119 -13.02 22.91 -22.98
C PRO A 119 -12.86 21.79 -21.93
N SER A 120 -12.19 22.10 -20.83
CA SER A 120 -11.98 21.14 -19.73
C SER A 120 -13.30 20.81 -19.05
N LEU A 121 -13.49 19.54 -18.69
CA LEU A 121 -14.67 19.08 -17.97
C LEU A 121 -14.40 19.13 -16.46
N ASN A 122 -15.27 19.82 -15.71
CA ASN A 122 -15.18 19.87 -14.25
C ASN A 122 -15.95 18.74 -13.56
N THR A 123 -16.84 18.08 -14.29
CA THR A 123 -17.70 17.00 -13.79
C THR A 123 -17.77 15.91 -14.86
N GLY A 124 -17.75 14.65 -14.44
CA GLY A 124 -17.81 13.52 -15.36
C GLY A 124 -19.13 13.56 -16.14
N PRO A 125 -19.13 13.16 -17.43
CA PRO A 125 -20.36 13.05 -18.21
C PRO A 125 -21.31 12.02 -17.57
N GLU A 126 -22.61 12.26 -17.70
CA GLU A 126 -23.62 11.28 -17.32
C GLU A 126 -23.71 10.21 -18.41
N GLY A 127 -23.13 9.03 -18.15
CA GLY A 127 -23.16 7.89 -19.07
C GLY A 127 -21.94 7.78 -19.98
N ASP A 128 -22.14 7.17 -21.15
CA ASP A 128 -21.07 6.87 -22.09
C ASP A 128 -20.43 8.15 -22.65
N TRP A 129 -19.10 8.17 -22.70
CA TRP A 129 -18.33 9.28 -23.25
C TRP A 129 -17.72 8.94 -24.60
N ILE A 130 -17.76 9.91 -25.51
CA ILE A 130 -17.21 9.82 -26.86
C ILE A 130 -16.15 10.92 -27.01
N CYS A 131 -14.96 10.57 -27.51
CA CYS A 131 -13.89 11.55 -27.72
C CYS A 131 -14.22 12.54 -28.84
N PRO A 132 -13.57 13.74 -28.86
CA PRO A 132 -13.80 14.75 -29.89
C PRO A 132 -13.57 14.22 -31.32
N GLU A 133 -12.61 13.31 -31.51
CA GLU A 133 -12.32 12.73 -32.82
C GLU A 133 -13.46 11.84 -33.34
N CYS A 134 -13.98 10.95 -32.50
CA CYS A 134 -15.12 10.09 -32.84
C CYS A 134 -16.43 10.89 -32.97
N ALA A 135 -16.56 12.02 -32.28
CA ALA A 135 -17.73 12.90 -32.38
C ALA A 135 -17.76 13.66 -33.72
N VAL A 136 -16.60 14.04 -34.27
CA VAL A 136 -16.50 14.77 -35.55
C VAL A 136 -16.44 13.82 -36.74
N THR A 137 -15.77 12.68 -36.57
CA THR A 137 -15.60 11.69 -37.63
C THR A 137 -15.86 10.28 -37.12
N PRO A 138 -16.96 9.62 -37.52
CA PRO A 138 -17.22 8.24 -37.17
C PRO A 138 -16.39 7.30 -38.06
N HIS A 139 -15.05 7.34 -37.92
CA HIS A 139 -14.16 6.41 -38.60
C HIS A 139 -14.01 5.14 -37.76
N HIS A 140 -14.54 4.03 -38.30
CA HIS A 140 -14.26 2.69 -37.82
C HIS A 140 -12.78 2.33 -38.01
N THR A 141 -12.17 1.79 -36.95
CA THR A 141 -10.96 0.93 -36.91
C THR A 141 -9.59 1.51 -37.33
N GLY A 142 -8.57 1.34 -36.47
CA GLY A 142 -7.18 1.38 -36.92
C GLY A 142 -6.07 1.57 -35.88
N LYS A 143 -6.06 0.86 -34.74
CA LYS A 143 -4.82 0.77 -33.92
C LYS A 143 -3.97 -0.37 -34.49
N ASN A 144 -3.12 -0.05 -35.47
CA ASN A 144 -2.14 -0.98 -36.03
C ASN A 144 -0.74 -0.55 -35.56
N VAL A 145 -0.05 -1.51 -34.93
CA VAL A 145 1.33 -1.55 -34.37
C VAL A 145 1.65 -0.72 -33.13
#